data_AF-A0A183JAQ6-F1
#
_entry.id   AF-A0A183JAQ6-F1
#
_cell.length_a   1.000
_cell.length_b   1.000
_cell.length_c   1.000
_cell.angle_alpha   90.00
_cell.angle_beta   90.00
_cell.angle_gamma   90.00
#
_symmetry.space_group_name_H-M   'P 1'
#
loop_
_entity.id
_entity.type
_entity.pdbx_description
1 polymer ?
#
loop_
_entity_poly.entity_id
_entity_poly.type
_entity_poly.pdbx_seq_one_letter_code
_entity_poly.pdbx_strand_id
1 'polypeptide(L)'
;MTIVRTRVLLQNKLGKSEKTIGCRTNLVLSQVADAGRLCFLEKVVDDLRTVTQWSSNSCKRVASAGYVAVLYNFIAESNRSVATSLVLNSVIQVLINLAKFHETRPDVIDFPQWLKILVETMLHFQNYQQFVMVKVTVLLLIVADMPRAREEMRQSSFLIRKLKHAAQRLQKREGARSQRQSLGDRAVAVSSPSQPLHQSERYTPDWMLKTRKPVETFTPLQGLLKLFACYGIDHASPSRY
;
A
#
# COMPACT_ATOMS: atom_id res chain seq x y z
N MET A 1 52.20 -15.58 0.70
CA MET A 1 51.00 -14.70 0.59
C MET A 1 51.08 -13.63 1.66
N THR A 2 51.16 -12.35 1.29
CA THR A 2 51.47 -11.22 2.19
C THR A 2 50.28 -10.84 3.09
N ILE A 3 50.54 -10.61 4.37
CA ILE A 3 49.57 -10.28 5.46
C ILE A 3 48.57 -9.17 5.07
N VAL A 4 48.99 -8.22 4.23
CA VAL A 4 48.17 -7.12 3.71
C VAL A 4 47.01 -7.63 2.84
N ARG A 5 47.23 -8.62 1.98
CA ARG A 5 46.17 -9.23 1.15
C ARG A 5 45.14 -9.95 2.02
N THR A 6 45.58 -10.63 3.07
CA THR A 6 44.70 -11.32 4.02
C THR A 6 43.83 -10.33 4.80
N ARG A 7 44.39 -9.19 5.21
CA ARG A 7 43.66 -8.12 5.91
C ARG A 7 42.61 -7.46 5.02
N VAL A 8 42.95 -7.16 3.76
CA VAL A 8 42.00 -6.61 2.78
C VAL A 8 40.90 -7.61 2.45
N LEU A 9 41.20 -8.91 2.33
CA LEU A 9 40.18 -9.94 2.11
C LEU A 9 39.26 -10.12 3.32
N LEU A 10 39.79 -10.05 4.54
CA LEU A 10 38.99 -10.10 5.77
C LEU A 10 38.11 -8.86 5.92
N GLN A 11 38.65 -7.65 5.67
CA GLN A 11 37.85 -6.41 5.66
C GLN A 11 36.81 -6.40 4.53
N ASN A 12 37.13 -6.95 3.36
CA ASN A 12 36.15 -7.12 2.28
C ASN A 12 35.11 -8.19 2.61
N LYS A 13 35.43 -9.25 3.35
CA LYS A 13 34.46 -10.24 3.84
C LYS A 13 33.56 -9.68 4.94
N LEU A 14 34.12 -8.95 5.90
CA LEU A 14 33.40 -8.24 6.96
C LEU A 14 32.49 -7.16 6.37
N GLY A 15 33.02 -6.31 5.49
CA GLY A 15 32.24 -5.29 4.78
C GLY A 15 31.21 -5.86 3.81
N LYS A 16 31.45 -7.05 3.21
CA LYS A 16 30.42 -7.77 2.44
C LYS A 16 29.32 -8.32 3.34
N SER A 17 29.67 -8.86 4.51
CA SER A 17 28.71 -9.35 5.52
C SER A 17 27.79 -8.22 5.98
N GLU A 18 28.37 -7.08 6.36
CA GLU A 18 27.66 -5.89 6.84
C GLU A 18 26.75 -5.27 5.76
N LYS A 19 27.16 -5.35 4.49
CA LYS A 19 26.37 -4.91 3.33
C LYS A 19 25.35 -5.94 2.83
N THR A 20 25.29 -7.15 3.40
CA THR A 20 24.25 -8.09 2.99
C THR A 20 22.87 -7.55 3.37
N ILE A 21 21.88 -7.82 2.51
CA ILE A 21 20.48 -7.45 2.78
C ILE A 21 20.06 -7.97 4.16
N GLY A 22 20.51 -9.17 4.54
CA GLY A 22 20.15 -9.76 5.82
C GLY A 22 20.72 -9.05 7.06
N CYS A 23 21.97 -8.55 7.01
CA CYS A 23 22.53 -7.75 8.10
C CYS A 23 21.86 -6.38 8.17
N ARG A 24 21.60 -5.75 7.02
CA ARG A 24 20.84 -4.48 6.95
C ARG A 24 19.43 -4.65 7.50
N THR A 25 18.73 -5.74 7.18
CA THR A 25 17.44 -6.04 7.77
C THR A 25 17.56 -6.10 9.29
N ASN A 26 18.48 -6.88 9.87
CA ASN A 26 18.65 -6.95 11.33
C ASN A 26 18.89 -5.59 11.98
N LEU A 27 19.77 -4.77 11.41
CA LEU A 27 20.07 -3.44 11.94
C LEU A 27 18.83 -2.52 11.91
N VAL A 28 18.07 -2.56 10.82
CA VAL A 28 16.82 -1.80 10.70
C VAL A 28 15.80 -2.28 11.71
N LEU A 29 15.66 -3.60 11.88
CA LEU A 29 14.75 -4.20 12.86
C LEU A 29 15.08 -3.71 14.28
N SER A 30 16.36 -3.75 14.71
CA SER A 30 16.73 -3.22 16.03
C SER A 30 16.43 -1.73 16.19
N GLN A 31 16.57 -0.94 15.12
CA GLN A 31 16.31 0.50 15.16
C GLN A 31 14.82 0.85 15.20
N VAL A 32 13.93 0.05 14.55
CA VAL A 32 12.47 0.25 14.65
C VAL A 32 12.01 0.13 16.10
N ALA A 33 12.59 -0.80 16.87
CA ALA A 33 12.21 -1.03 18.26
C ALA A 33 12.55 0.16 19.19
N ASP A 34 13.56 0.96 18.85
CA ASP A 34 14.08 2.06 19.68
C ASP A 34 13.69 3.47 19.20
N ALA A 35 12.82 3.61 18.20
CA ALA A 35 12.62 4.87 17.50
C ALA A 35 11.83 5.94 18.31
N GLY A 36 12.54 6.87 18.96
CA GLY A 36 11.99 8.01 19.71
C GLY A 36 12.01 9.40 19.01
N ARG A 37 12.45 9.52 17.75
CA ARG A 37 12.47 10.80 16.99
C ARG A 37 12.00 10.62 15.54
N LEU A 38 11.18 11.55 15.02
CA LEU A 38 10.54 11.45 13.69
C LEU A 38 11.51 11.25 12.51
N CYS A 39 12.64 11.98 12.46
CA CYS A 39 13.62 11.83 11.37
C CYS A 39 14.33 10.46 11.39
N PHE A 40 14.50 9.88 12.59
CA PHE A 40 15.08 8.55 12.73
C PHE A 40 14.07 7.49 12.29
N LEU A 41 12.79 7.66 12.67
CA LEU A 41 11.71 6.78 12.23
C LEU A 41 11.54 6.80 10.70
N GLU A 42 11.60 7.97 10.06
CA GLU A 42 11.53 8.08 8.61
C GLU A 42 12.64 7.27 7.91
N LYS A 43 13.89 7.43 8.36
CA LYS A 43 15.04 6.70 7.80
C LYS A 43 14.90 5.19 7.96
N VAL A 44 14.52 4.75 9.16
CA VAL A 44 14.37 3.33 9.49
C VAL A 44 13.25 2.70 8.66
N VAL A 45 12.11 3.37 8.52
CA VAL A 45 11.00 2.92 7.67
C VAL A 45 11.41 2.89 6.20
N ASP A 46 12.22 3.85 5.73
CA ASP A 46 12.70 3.86 4.36
C ASP A 46 13.68 2.71 4.05
N ASP A 47 14.57 2.41 5.00
CA ASP A 47 15.44 1.24 4.89
C ASP A 47 14.60 -0.06 4.89
N LEU A 48 13.55 -0.13 5.72
CA LEU A 48 12.63 -1.27 5.75
C LEU A 48 11.89 -1.44 4.41
N ARG A 49 11.41 -0.34 3.83
CA ARG A 49 10.81 -0.30 2.49
C ARG A 49 11.78 -0.82 1.44
N THR A 50 13.03 -0.39 1.49
CA THR A 50 14.07 -0.78 0.55
C THR A 50 14.39 -2.27 0.65
N VAL A 51 14.59 -2.82 1.85
CA VAL A 51 14.96 -4.24 2.00
C VAL A 51 13.81 -5.19 1.69
N THR A 52 12.55 -4.77 1.90
CA THR A 52 11.36 -5.57 1.59
C THR A 52 10.95 -5.51 0.12
N GLN A 53 11.35 -4.47 -0.61
CA GLN A 53 10.98 -4.32 -2.03
C GLN A 53 11.54 -5.43 -2.92
N TRP A 54 12.70 -5.98 -2.58
CA TRP A 54 13.48 -6.85 -3.48
C TRP A 54 13.66 -8.29 -3.00
N SER A 55 13.20 -8.64 -1.79
CA SER A 55 13.57 -9.90 -1.13
C SER A 55 12.44 -10.49 -0.31
N SER A 56 11.89 -11.63 -0.75
CA SER A 56 10.92 -12.43 0.02
C SER A 56 11.50 -12.84 1.38
N ASN A 57 12.79 -13.18 1.45
CA ASN A 57 13.44 -13.53 2.71
C ASN A 57 13.48 -12.35 3.71
N SER A 58 13.64 -11.13 3.20
CA SER A 58 13.54 -9.93 4.05
C SER A 58 12.11 -9.74 4.54
N CYS A 59 11.10 -9.90 3.68
CA CYS A 59 9.70 -9.85 4.08
C CYS A 59 9.38 -10.88 5.18
N LYS A 60 9.86 -12.13 5.04
CA LYS A 60 9.67 -13.19 6.05
C LYS A 60 10.25 -12.82 7.40
N ARG A 61 11.43 -12.19 7.42
CA ARG A 61 12.08 -11.72 8.65
C ARG A 61 11.32 -10.58 9.30
N VAL A 62 10.80 -9.65 8.50
CA VAL A 62 9.97 -8.55 8.99
C VAL A 62 8.67 -9.07 9.59
N ALA A 63 8.01 -10.01 8.92
CA ALA A 63 6.78 -10.65 9.41
C ALA A 63 7.02 -11.44 10.71
N SER A 64 7.98 -12.37 10.70
CA SER A 64 8.28 -13.23 11.86
C SER A 64 8.80 -12.47 13.09
N ALA A 65 9.43 -11.31 12.90
CA ALA A 65 9.88 -10.47 14.01
C ALA A 65 8.79 -9.53 14.55
N GLY A 66 7.52 -9.67 14.11
CA GLY A 66 6.38 -8.97 14.69
C GLY A 66 6.20 -7.51 14.24
N TYR A 67 6.98 -7.05 13.26
CA TYR A 67 6.92 -5.65 12.82
C TYR A 67 5.62 -5.28 12.12
N VAL A 68 4.84 -6.24 11.63
CA VAL A 68 3.51 -5.95 11.06
C VAL A 68 2.63 -5.23 12.07
N ALA A 69 2.63 -5.65 13.34
CA ALA A 69 1.87 -5.00 14.40
C ALA A 69 2.35 -3.55 14.65
N VAL A 70 3.68 -3.34 14.66
CA VAL A 70 4.27 -2.01 14.82
C VAL A 70 3.85 -1.07 13.67
N LEU A 71 3.85 -1.58 12.44
CA LEU A 71 3.43 -0.82 11.26
C LEU A 71 1.94 -0.45 11.32
N TYR A 72 1.06 -1.36 11.75
CA TYR A 72 -0.36 -1.05 11.91
C TYR A 72 -0.66 -0.07 13.04
N ASN A 73 0.01 -0.20 14.18
CA ASN A 73 -0.08 0.76 15.27
C ASN A 73 0.34 2.15 14.81
N PHE A 74 1.45 2.23 14.06
CA PHE A 74 1.89 3.48 13.46
C PHE A 74 0.85 4.09 12.51
N ILE A 75 0.20 3.29 11.66
CA ILE A 75 -0.88 3.77 10.77
C ILE A 75 -2.05 4.33 11.60
N ALA A 76 -2.48 3.59 12.63
CA ALA A 76 -3.61 3.97 13.47
C ALA A 76 -3.36 5.30 14.21
N GLU A 77 -2.12 5.52 14.68
CA GLU A 77 -1.70 6.75 15.35
C GLU A 77 -1.47 7.91 14.38
N SER A 78 -0.94 7.62 13.18
CA SER A 78 -0.65 8.61 12.14
C SER A 78 -1.89 9.28 11.56
N ASN A 79 -3.07 8.65 11.69
CA ASN A 79 -4.37 9.21 11.29
C ASN A 79 -4.77 10.47 12.10
N ARG A 80 -3.93 10.96 13.03
CA ARG A 80 -4.16 12.16 13.85
C ARG A 80 -3.27 13.36 13.50
N SER A 81 -2.28 13.26 12.61
CA SER A 81 -1.40 14.39 12.28
C SER A 81 -0.94 14.44 10.81
N VAL A 82 -0.98 15.63 10.20
CA VAL A 82 -0.63 15.88 8.78
C VAL A 82 0.87 15.69 8.50
N ALA A 83 1.73 15.80 9.52
CA ALA A 83 3.19 15.80 9.42
C ALA A 83 3.81 14.43 9.07
N THR A 84 3.01 13.38 8.89
CA THR A 84 3.49 11.98 8.81
C THR A 84 3.25 11.31 7.45
N SER A 85 2.70 12.03 6.46
CA SER A 85 2.26 11.40 5.20
C SER A 85 3.35 10.68 4.40
N LEU A 86 4.60 11.17 4.41
CA LEU A 86 5.73 10.50 3.75
C LEU A 86 6.12 9.20 4.46
N VAL A 87 6.22 9.24 5.78
CA VAL A 87 6.51 8.05 6.60
C VAL A 87 5.38 7.04 6.48
N LEU A 88 4.12 7.50 6.57
CA LEU A 88 2.93 6.67 6.38
C LEU A 88 2.91 6.00 5.01
N ASN A 89 3.25 6.74 3.96
CA ASN A 89 3.35 6.20 2.61
C ASN A 89 4.41 5.10 2.52
N SER A 90 5.57 5.28 3.14
CA SER A 90 6.61 4.25 3.21
C SER A 90 6.18 3.04 4.04
N VAL A 91 5.47 3.24 5.16
CA VAL A 91 4.88 2.17 5.99
C VAL A 91 3.87 1.34 5.18
N ILE A 92 2.93 1.98 4.49
CA ILE A 92 1.96 1.29 3.63
C ILE A 92 2.70 0.56 2.50
N GLN A 93 3.76 1.14 1.95
CA GLN A 93 4.57 0.48 0.92
C GLN A 93 5.28 -0.78 1.45
N VAL A 94 5.72 -0.79 2.72
CA VAL A 94 6.25 -2.00 3.37
C VAL A 94 5.17 -3.07 3.44
N LEU A 95 3.97 -2.75 3.92
CA LEU A 95 2.85 -3.70 3.96
C LEU A 95 2.49 -4.25 2.57
N ILE A 96 2.51 -3.39 1.54
CA ILE A 96 2.35 -3.83 0.14
C ILE A 96 3.45 -4.82 -0.25
N ASN A 97 4.71 -4.55 0.11
CA ASN A 97 5.82 -5.44 -0.20
C ASN A 97 5.68 -6.81 0.47
N LEU A 98 5.21 -6.85 1.71
CA LEU A 98 4.90 -8.11 2.41
C LEU A 98 3.71 -8.83 1.77
N ALA A 99 2.64 -8.10 1.41
CA ALA A 99 1.43 -8.70 0.83
C ALA A 99 1.66 -9.29 -0.57
N LYS A 100 2.67 -8.81 -1.31
CA LYS A 100 3.04 -9.39 -2.61
C LYS A 100 3.38 -10.87 -2.46
N PHE A 101 4.29 -11.23 -1.56
CA PHE A 101 4.72 -12.62 -1.44
C PHE A 101 3.67 -13.49 -0.73
N HIS A 102 3.29 -14.62 -1.35
CA HIS A 102 2.28 -15.53 -0.79
C HIS A 102 2.63 -16.01 0.62
N GLU A 103 3.93 -16.15 0.93
CA GLU A 103 4.38 -16.65 2.23
C GLU A 103 4.23 -15.64 3.36
N THR A 104 4.17 -14.34 3.06
CA THR A 104 4.06 -13.25 4.05
C THR A 104 2.76 -12.47 3.98
N ARG A 105 1.93 -12.77 2.98
CA ARG A 105 0.61 -12.16 2.81
C ARG A 105 -0.34 -12.45 3.98
N PRO A 106 -0.38 -13.66 4.58
CA PRO A 106 -1.23 -13.93 5.73
C PRO A 106 -0.91 -13.03 6.93
N ASP A 107 0.37 -12.77 7.21
CA ASP A 107 0.80 -11.93 8.33
C ASP A 107 0.24 -10.51 8.24
N VAL A 108 0.07 -9.98 7.02
CA VAL A 108 -0.46 -8.63 6.78
C VAL A 108 -1.91 -8.51 7.24
N ILE A 109 -2.72 -9.56 7.14
CA ILE A 109 -4.13 -9.55 7.59
C ILE A 109 -4.33 -10.21 8.95
N ASP A 110 -3.25 -10.63 9.61
CA ASP A 110 -3.35 -11.26 10.92
C ASP A 110 -3.49 -10.24 12.06
N PHE A 111 -3.15 -8.99 11.80
CA PHE A 111 -3.30 -7.91 12.77
C PHE A 111 -4.77 -7.62 13.09
N PRO A 112 -5.16 -7.51 14.39
CA PRO A 112 -6.53 -7.18 14.77
C PRO A 112 -7.01 -5.85 14.16
N GLN A 113 -8.22 -5.82 13.62
CA GLN A 113 -8.81 -4.62 12.98
C GLN A 113 -8.02 -4.08 11.77
N TRP A 114 -7.12 -4.88 11.15
CA TRP A 114 -6.34 -4.47 9.97
C TRP A 114 -7.24 -3.83 8.90
N LEU A 115 -8.41 -4.42 8.64
CA LEU A 115 -9.33 -3.95 7.61
C LEU A 115 -9.88 -2.56 7.95
N LYS A 116 -10.34 -2.39 9.19
CA LYS A 116 -10.87 -1.11 9.68
C LYS A 116 -9.80 -0.02 9.58
N ILE A 117 -8.58 -0.29 10.03
CA ILE A 117 -7.47 0.67 10.00
C ILE A 117 -7.19 1.11 8.56
N LEU A 118 -7.04 0.16 7.62
CA LEU A 118 -6.80 0.49 6.22
C LEU A 118 -7.95 1.28 5.61
N VAL A 119 -9.20 0.85 5.79
CA VAL A 119 -10.36 1.56 5.24
C VAL A 119 -10.47 2.97 5.82
N GLU A 120 -10.26 3.15 7.13
CA GLU A 120 -10.31 4.48 7.75
C GLU A 120 -9.17 5.39 7.27
N THR A 121 -7.94 4.88 7.15
CA THR A 121 -6.82 5.61 6.55
C THR A 121 -7.14 6.01 5.10
N MET A 122 -7.65 5.09 4.28
CA MET A 122 -8.02 5.38 2.89
C MET A 122 -9.06 6.51 2.80
N LEU A 123 -10.08 6.46 3.63
CA LEU A 123 -11.17 7.45 3.67
C LEU A 123 -10.71 8.79 4.25
N HIS A 124 -9.78 8.78 5.20
CA HIS A 124 -9.17 9.97 5.75
C HIS A 124 -8.47 10.74 4.63
N PHE A 125 -7.56 10.11 3.89
CA PHE A 125 -6.72 10.76 2.88
C PHE A 125 -7.42 11.03 1.52
N GLN A 126 -8.68 10.62 1.36
CA GLN A 126 -9.46 10.71 0.12
C GLN A 126 -9.48 12.11 -0.52
N ASN A 127 -9.38 13.18 0.29
CA ASN A 127 -9.58 14.56 -0.16
C ASN A 127 -8.29 15.37 -0.37
N TYR A 128 -7.17 14.97 0.20
CA TYR A 128 -5.95 15.80 0.24
C TYR A 128 -4.68 15.04 -0.14
N GLN A 129 -4.62 13.72 0.03
CA GLN A 129 -3.47 12.90 -0.39
C GLN A 129 -3.91 11.63 -1.09
N GLN A 130 -4.40 11.82 -2.31
CA GLN A 130 -4.95 10.75 -3.13
C GLN A 130 -3.96 9.60 -3.38
N PHE A 131 -2.64 9.86 -3.34
CA PHE A 131 -1.62 8.82 -3.47
C PHE A 131 -1.63 7.82 -2.29
N VAL A 132 -1.86 8.28 -1.05
CA VAL A 132 -1.98 7.38 0.12
C VAL A 132 -3.20 6.50 -0.05
N MET A 133 -4.34 7.10 -0.44
CA MET A 133 -5.57 6.36 -0.74
C MET A 133 -5.33 5.29 -1.83
N VAL A 134 -4.63 5.64 -2.91
CA VAL A 134 -4.30 4.68 -3.98
C VAL A 134 -3.45 3.53 -3.45
N LYS A 135 -2.43 3.78 -2.64
CA LYS A 135 -1.61 2.71 -2.05
C LYS A 135 -2.39 1.80 -1.11
N VAL A 136 -3.23 2.36 -0.26
CA VAL A 136 -4.11 1.54 0.59
C VAL A 136 -5.07 0.71 -0.27
N THR A 137 -5.59 1.29 -1.36
CA THR A 137 -6.42 0.55 -2.31
C THR A 137 -5.64 -0.60 -2.95
N VAL A 138 -4.40 -0.38 -3.38
CA VAL A 138 -3.51 -1.44 -3.91
C VAL A 138 -3.33 -2.55 -2.87
N LEU A 139 -3.03 -2.20 -1.62
CA LEU A 139 -2.88 -3.17 -0.55
C LEU A 139 -4.15 -4.02 -0.37
N LEU A 140 -5.31 -3.37 -0.30
CA LEU A 140 -6.60 -4.05 -0.18
C LEU A 140 -6.91 -4.94 -1.38
N LEU A 141 -6.51 -4.55 -2.60
CA LEU A 141 -6.67 -5.35 -3.82
C LEU A 141 -5.76 -6.60 -3.79
N ILE A 142 -4.52 -6.47 -3.32
CA ILE A 142 -3.59 -7.62 -3.19
C ILE A 142 -4.14 -8.64 -2.20
N VAL A 143 -4.61 -8.19 -1.04
CA VAL A 143 -5.15 -9.11 -0.01
C VAL A 143 -6.54 -9.63 -0.35
N ALA A 144 -7.25 -9.04 -1.32
CA ALA A 144 -8.55 -9.53 -1.79
C ALA A 144 -8.47 -10.94 -2.38
N ASP A 145 -7.29 -11.44 -2.75
CA ASP A 145 -7.10 -12.83 -3.16
C ASP A 145 -7.31 -13.83 -1.99
N MET A 146 -7.21 -13.36 -0.75
CA MET A 146 -7.39 -14.21 0.43
C MET A 146 -8.87 -14.34 0.84
N PRO A 147 -9.39 -15.57 1.04
CA PRO A 147 -10.77 -15.79 1.48
C PRO A 147 -11.11 -15.09 2.79
N ARG A 148 -10.18 -15.11 3.78
CA ARG A 148 -10.35 -14.42 5.08
C ARG A 148 -10.58 -12.91 4.90
N ALA A 149 -9.81 -12.27 4.01
CA ALA A 149 -9.96 -10.84 3.76
C ALA A 149 -11.32 -10.50 3.11
N ARG A 150 -11.79 -11.33 2.18
CA ARG A 150 -13.11 -11.16 1.57
C ARG A 150 -14.23 -11.33 2.58
N GLU A 151 -14.13 -12.34 3.42
CA GLU A 151 -15.14 -12.62 4.44
C GLU A 151 -15.22 -11.49 5.47
N GLU A 152 -14.09 -10.99 5.96
CA GLU A 152 -14.07 -9.86 6.90
C GLU A 152 -14.67 -8.58 6.29
N MET A 153 -14.41 -8.31 5.01
CA MET A 153 -15.05 -7.21 4.28
C MET A 153 -16.56 -7.43 4.16
N ARG A 154 -17.00 -8.64 3.79
CA ARG A 154 -18.41 -8.99 3.62
C ARG A 154 -19.20 -8.84 4.93
N GLN A 155 -18.61 -9.23 6.05
CA GLN A 155 -19.20 -9.12 7.38
C GLN A 155 -19.24 -7.67 7.88
N SER A 156 -18.41 -6.78 7.32
CA SER A 156 -18.28 -5.38 7.73
C SER A 156 -19.23 -4.44 6.97
N SER A 157 -20.54 -4.59 7.18
CA SER A 157 -21.58 -3.75 6.53
C SER A 157 -21.34 -2.24 6.70
N PHE A 158 -20.84 -1.84 7.88
CA PHE A 158 -20.47 -0.45 8.19
C PHE A 158 -19.34 0.08 7.29
N LEU A 159 -18.29 -0.72 7.07
CA LEU A 159 -17.17 -0.32 6.21
C LEU A 159 -17.60 -0.27 4.74
N ILE A 160 -18.40 -1.25 4.28
CA ILE A 160 -19.01 -1.25 2.95
C ILE A 160 -19.82 0.04 2.72
N ARG A 161 -20.66 0.43 3.68
CA ARG A 161 -21.45 1.68 3.60
C ARG A 161 -20.54 2.90 3.47
N LYS A 162 -19.48 3.02 4.29
CA LYS A 162 -18.50 4.11 4.19
C LYS A 162 -17.81 4.17 2.82
N LEU A 163 -17.42 3.02 2.27
CA LEU A 163 -16.78 2.93 0.95
C LEU A 163 -17.72 3.36 -0.18
N LYS A 164 -19.00 2.92 -0.15
CA LYS A 164 -20.02 3.36 -1.12
C LYS A 164 -20.20 4.87 -1.11
N HIS A 165 -20.33 5.47 0.08
CA HIS A 165 -20.41 6.93 0.24
C HIS A 165 -19.15 7.65 -0.27
N ALA A 166 -17.97 7.06 -0.09
CA ALA A 166 -16.73 7.59 -0.64
C ALA A 166 -16.73 7.58 -2.18
N ALA A 167 -17.13 6.47 -2.81
CA ALA A 167 -17.22 6.36 -4.26
C ALA A 167 -18.20 7.38 -4.85
N GLN A 168 -19.39 7.52 -4.26
CA GLN A 168 -20.39 8.52 -4.69
C GLN A 168 -19.86 9.95 -4.59
N ARG A 169 -19.13 10.29 -3.52
CA ARG A 169 -18.50 11.62 -3.36
C ARG A 169 -17.44 11.88 -4.42
N LEU A 170 -16.62 10.89 -4.77
CA LEU A 170 -15.63 11.02 -5.83
C LEU A 170 -16.27 11.17 -7.21
N GLN A 171 -17.29 10.36 -7.51
CA GLN A 171 -18.03 10.43 -8.76
C GLN A 171 -18.68 11.80 -8.98
N LYS A 172 -19.33 12.37 -7.95
CA LYS A 172 -19.89 13.73 -8.01
C LYS A 172 -18.82 14.79 -8.29
N ARG A 173 -17.63 14.65 -7.68
CA ARG A 173 -16.52 15.60 -7.87
C ARG A 173 -15.90 15.50 -9.26
N GLU A 174 -15.72 14.30 -9.78
CA GLU A 174 -15.23 14.09 -11.15
C GLU A 174 -16.23 14.67 -12.16
N GLY A 175 -17.54 14.41 -12.00
CA GLY A 175 -18.59 15.02 -12.84
C GLY A 175 -18.60 16.55 -12.79
N ALA A 176 -18.45 17.15 -11.60
CA ALA A 176 -18.36 18.60 -11.46
C ALA A 176 -17.07 19.19 -12.10
N ARG A 177 -15.95 18.44 -12.09
CA ARG A 177 -14.71 18.85 -12.79
C ARG A 177 -14.89 18.80 -14.30
N SER A 178 -15.47 17.72 -14.84
CA SER A 178 -15.73 17.58 -16.28
C SER A 178 -16.70 18.65 -16.78
N GLN A 179 -17.74 18.99 -16.01
CA GLN A 179 -18.68 20.06 -16.37
C GLN A 179 -18.00 21.45 -16.40
N ARG A 180 -17.10 21.74 -15.43
CA ARG A 180 -16.31 22.98 -15.42
C ARG A 180 -15.33 23.06 -16.58
N GLN A 181 -14.70 21.95 -16.96
CA GLN A 181 -13.83 21.87 -18.13
C GLN A 181 -14.61 22.09 -19.43
N SER A 182 -15.79 21.47 -19.59
CA SER A 182 -16.63 21.69 -20.79
C SER A 182 -17.14 23.14 -20.95
N LEU A 183 -17.24 23.90 -19.86
CA LEU A 183 -17.60 25.32 -19.89
C LEU A 183 -16.40 26.23 -20.19
N GLY A 184 -15.17 25.79 -19.89
CA GLY A 184 -13.92 26.48 -20.23
C GLY A 184 -13.38 26.16 -21.64
N ASP A 185 -13.66 24.95 -22.15
CA ASP A 185 -13.10 24.42 -23.41
C ASP A 185 -13.98 24.69 -24.65
N ARG A 186 -14.71 25.81 -24.70
CA ARG A 186 -15.23 26.32 -26.00
C ARG A 186 -14.10 26.82 -26.94
N ALA A 187 -12.84 26.66 -26.56
CA ALA A 187 -11.68 26.79 -27.43
C ALA A 187 -10.84 25.51 -27.37
N VAL A 188 -10.74 24.82 -28.51
CA VAL A 188 -9.86 23.66 -28.79
C VAL A 188 -10.36 22.30 -28.30
N ALA A 189 -11.29 21.72 -29.07
CA ALA A 189 -11.60 20.30 -29.02
C ALA A 189 -10.46 19.49 -29.68
N VAL A 190 -9.66 18.79 -28.88
CA VAL A 190 -8.90 17.62 -29.34
C VAL A 190 -9.39 16.42 -28.55
N SER A 191 -10.15 15.58 -29.23
CA SER A 191 -10.71 14.32 -28.76
C SER A 191 -9.60 13.33 -28.40
N SER A 192 -9.48 13.00 -27.11
CA SER A 192 -8.72 11.82 -26.67
C SER A 192 -9.65 10.61 -26.57
N PRO A 193 -9.25 9.42 -27.08
CA PRO A 193 -10.14 8.28 -27.14
C PRO A 193 -10.44 7.72 -25.75
N SER A 194 -11.73 7.62 -25.44
CA SER A 194 -12.27 6.95 -24.25
C SER A 194 -12.01 5.46 -24.38
N GLN A 195 -11.11 4.90 -23.57
CA GLN A 195 -10.93 3.45 -23.53
C GLN A 195 -12.16 2.79 -22.89
N PRO A 196 -12.72 1.73 -23.50
CA PRO A 196 -13.88 1.03 -22.95
C PRO A 196 -13.52 0.30 -21.65
N LEU A 197 -14.42 0.41 -20.67
CA LEU A 197 -14.38 -0.34 -19.41
C LEU A 197 -14.55 -1.84 -19.72
N HIS A 198 -13.43 -2.55 -19.89
CA HIS A 198 -13.44 -4.00 -20.05
C HIS A 198 -13.91 -4.70 -18.76
N GLN A 199 -14.75 -5.70 -18.98
CA GLN A 199 -15.41 -6.54 -17.97
C GLN A 199 -14.40 -7.37 -17.16
N SER A 200 -14.60 -7.42 -15.84
CA SER A 200 -14.14 -8.42 -14.86
C SER A 200 -12.82 -9.16 -15.16
N GLU A 201 -11.72 -8.42 -15.27
CA GLU A 201 -10.40 -9.03 -15.06
C GLU A 201 -10.11 -9.02 -13.56
N ARG A 202 -9.89 -10.21 -12.99
CA ARG A 202 -9.33 -10.35 -11.64
C ARG A 202 -8.10 -9.45 -11.56
N TYR A 203 -8.02 -8.59 -10.55
CA TYR A 203 -6.84 -7.77 -10.34
C TYR A 203 -5.63 -8.70 -10.13
N THR A 204 -4.84 -8.91 -11.18
CA THR A 204 -3.53 -9.53 -11.11
C THR A 204 -2.53 -8.39 -10.97
N PRO A 205 -1.99 -8.16 -9.78
CA PRO A 205 -0.93 -7.16 -9.66
C PRO A 205 0.28 -7.60 -10.49
N ASP A 206 0.73 -6.75 -11.41
CA ASP A 206 1.73 -7.00 -12.48
C ASP A 206 3.10 -7.58 -12.03
N TRP A 207 3.37 -7.68 -10.72
CA TRP A 207 4.58 -8.36 -10.23
C TRP A 207 4.55 -9.88 -10.44
N MET A 208 3.38 -10.45 -10.81
CA MET A 208 3.17 -11.87 -10.98
C MET A 208 3.63 -12.47 -12.32
N LEU A 209 4.23 -11.72 -13.26
CA LEU A 209 5.15 -12.17 -14.35
C LEU A 209 5.21 -11.10 -15.46
N LYS A 210 6.44 -10.70 -15.84
CA LYS A 210 6.86 -9.77 -16.92
C LYS A 210 7.06 -8.30 -16.53
N THR A 211 8.31 -7.97 -16.19
CA THR A 211 9.11 -6.77 -16.61
C THR A 211 8.48 -5.37 -16.70
N ARG A 212 7.27 -5.14 -16.21
CA ARG A 212 6.62 -3.82 -16.17
C ARG A 212 6.41 -3.43 -14.72
N LYS A 213 6.83 -2.21 -14.38
CA LYS A 213 6.54 -1.60 -13.08
C LYS A 213 5.01 -1.61 -12.90
N PRO A 214 4.47 -2.03 -11.75
CA PRO A 214 3.04 -1.99 -11.51
C PRO A 214 2.57 -0.56 -11.71
N VAL A 215 1.70 -0.38 -12.69
CA VAL A 215 1.24 0.95 -13.05
C VAL A 215 0.20 1.35 -12.01
N GLU A 216 0.61 2.08 -10.96
CA GLU A 216 -0.27 2.73 -9.98
C GLU A 216 -1.12 3.87 -10.63
N THR A 217 -1.48 3.78 -11.92
CA THR A 217 -2.20 4.83 -12.65
C THR A 217 -3.70 4.57 -12.69
N PHE A 218 -4.31 4.41 -11.51
CA PHE A 218 -5.76 4.51 -11.42
C PHE A 218 -6.16 5.71 -10.58
N THR A 219 -7.22 6.40 -11.00
CA THR A 219 -7.80 7.46 -10.17
C THR A 219 -8.37 6.85 -8.89
N PRO A 220 -8.50 7.61 -7.79
CA PRO A 220 -9.12 7.13 -6.56
C PRO A 220 -10.50 6.49 -6.78
N LEU A 221 -11.32 7.02 -7.70
CA LEU A 221 -12.61 6.42 -8.04
C LEU A 221 -12.44 5.07 -8.73
N GLN A 222 -11.59 4.98 -9.76
CA GLN A 222 -11.28 3.72 -10.44
C GLN A 222 -10.76 2.66 -9.47
N GLY A 223 -9.93 3.06 -8.50
CA GLY A 223 -9.44 2.19 -7.44
C GLY A 223 -10.57 1.60 -6.59
N LEU A 224 -11.52 2.44 -6.14
CA LEU A 224 -12.68 1.97 -5.38
C LEU A 224 -13.58 1.05 -6.20
N LEU A 225 -13.79 1.33 -7.48
CA LEU A 225 -14.60 0.46 -8.34
C LEU A 225 -13.93 -0.92 -8.54
N LYS A 226 -12.60 -0.95 -8.71
CA LYS A 226 -11.83 -2.21 -8.73
C LYS A 226 -11.95 -2.97 -7.40
N LEU A 227 -11.89 -2.25 -6.27
CA LEU A 227 -12.08 -2.83 -4.95
C LEU A 227 -13.46 -3.49 -4.85
N PHE A 228 -14.52 -2.79 -5.28
CA PHE A 228 -15.87 -3.32 -5.27
C PHE A 228 -16.02 -4.60 -6.08
N ALA A 229 -15.44 -4.64 -7.28
CA ALA A 229 -15.42 -5.85 -8.10
C ALA A 229 -14.71 -7.02 -7.39
N CYS A 230 -13.56 -6.78 -6.76
CA CYS A 230 -12.77 -7.84 -6.10
C CYS A 230 -13.44 -8.39 -4.83
N TYR A 231 -14.15 -7.53 -4.09
CA TYR A 231 -14.84 -7.90 -2.85
C TYR A 231 -16.32 -8.25 -3.04
N GLY A 232 -16.84 -8.23 -4.28
CA GLY A 232 -18.25 -8.51 -4.56
C GLY A 232 -19.22 -7.49 -3.98
N ILE A 233 -18.80 -6.23 -3.86
CA ILE A 233 -19.63 -5.15 -3.34
C ILE A 233 -20.44 -4.57 -4.49
N ASP A 234 -21.77 -4.68 -4.42
CA ASP A 234 -22.65 -4.05 -5.39
C ASP A 234 -22.67 -2.52 -5.17
N HIS A 235 -22.16 -1.76 -6.14
CA HIS A 235 -22.12 -0.29 -6.11
C HIS A 235 -23.33 0.37 -6.76
N ALA A 236 -24.15 -0.38 -7.50
CA ALA A 236 -25.35 0.11 -8.19
C ALA A 236 -26.58 0.10 -7.26
N SER A 237 -26.62 -0.78 -6.27
CA SER A 237 -27.70 -0.80 -5.27
C SER A 237 -27.58 0.39 -4.29
N PRO A 238 -28.60 1.28 -4.21
CA PRO A 238 -28.63 2.33 -3.21
C PRO A 238 -28.58 1.71 -1.80
N SER A 239 -27.81 2.34 -0.90
CA SER A 239 -27.74 1.95 0.51
C SER A 239 -29.16 1.98 1.07
N ARG A 240 -29.80 0.81 1.22
CA ARG A 240 -31.08 0.72 1.91
C ARG A 240 -30.84 1.12 3.37
N TYR A 241 -31.55 2.18 3.76
CA TYR A 241 -31.70 2.87 5.04
C TYR A 241 -30.88 2.34 6.22
#